data_AF-A0A0E2ZLV4-F1
#
_entry.id   AF-A0A0E2ZLV4-F1
#
_cell.length_a   1.000
_cell.length_b   1.000
_cell.length_c   1.000
_cell.angle_alpha   90.00
_cell.angle_beta   90.00
_cell.angle_gamma   90.00
#
_symmetry.space_group_name_H-M   'P 1'
#
loop_
_entity.id
_entity.type
_entity.pdbx_description
1 polymer ?
#
loop_
_entity_poly.entity_id
_entity_poly.type
_entity_poly.pdbx_seq_one_letter_code
_entity_poly.pdbx_strand_id
1 'polypeptide(L)'
;MLPSPTQHLFFITLHWILVLLVLALIGLGGYLQYLPPTAPKQAFSVNLHISLGLTSMILVIFQILLWLVLGRPQSSETVSHWQQAITRNLYILFYVCVIILGVSGFFQATASGISVKFWGLPVPAGKKKDPDLAGFTEALHGISSLALVVLVVIWIGVILLKTYQQNKIFYGNALSKKIKSEVTSPPLSKAILRLVRNLRLLGWTAFWIQFGLAIASALLLLFTTSGQSLSPNQLSSGLTWAVYDFIILCLTTLFFFYYTRLAKKITLKPNFYINPEKKSSPWFLRLSYKTSLLGMLVSFIGIGTSLYLLIAKTVSQPPGIAITDPSKIVRALDVFILLINFGLLIAHFIGAVISIWVTVLASGAHKKMLLADPPANNSLIT
;
A
#
# COMPACT_ATOMS: atom_id res chain seq x y z
N MET A 1 1.35 29.75 18.98
CA MET A 1 -0.05 29.69 18.51
C MET A 1 -0.23 28.36 17.79
N LEU A 2 -1.26 27.57 18.12
CA LEU A 2 -1.53 26.32 17.41
C LEU A 2 -2.02 26.66 15.98
N PRO A 3 -1.55 25.95 14.94
CA PRO A 3 -1.99 26.22 13.57
C PRO A 3 -3.51 26.02 13.45
N SER A 4 -4.16 26.84 12.63
CA SER A 4 -5.60 26.70 12.39
C SER A 4 -5.92 25.33 11.76
N PRO A 5 -7.13 24.77 11.96
CA PRO A 5 -7.52 23.49 11.34
C PRO A 5 -7.33 23.48 9.81
N THR A 6 -7.49 24.63 9.16
CA THR A 6 -7.29 24.82 7.72
C THR A 6 -5.80 24.74 7.33
N GLN A 7 -4.91 25.35 8.11
CA GLN A 7 -3.45 25.24 7.90
C GLN A 7 -2.98 23.79 8.04
N HIS A 8 -3.52 23.06 9.02
CA HIS A 8 -3.16 21.65 9.25
C HIS A 8 -3.56 20.76 8.06
N LEU A 9 -4.76 20.97 7.51
CA LEU A 9 -5.22 20.22 6.33
C LEU A 9 -4.37 20.52 5.09
N PHE A 10 -3.99 21.78 4.89
CA PHE A 10 -3.13 22.20 3.77
C PHE A 10 -1.79 21.46 3.77
N PHE A 11 -1.08 21.43 4.90
CA PHE A 11 0.21 20.73 5.01
C PHE A 11 0.08 19.22 4.81
N ILE A 12 -1.03 18.61 5.28
CA ILE A 12 -1.31 17.19 5.03
C ILE A 12 -1.46 16.94 3.52
N THR A 13 -2.28 17.75 2.84
CA THR A 13 -2.51 17.60 1.39
C THR A 13 -1.20 17.75 0.61
N LEU A 14 -0.41 18.78 0.91
CA LEU A 14 0.88 19.02 0.26
C LEU A 14 1.85 17.85 0.46
N HIS A 15 1.90 17.28 1.68
CA HIS A 15 2.71 16.10 1.96
C HIS A 15 2.30 14.89 1.13
N TRP A 16 0.99 14.58 1.05
CA TRP A 16 0.52 13.44 0.27
C TRP A 16 0.75 13.62 -1.23
N ILE A 17 0.65 14.85 -1.76
CA ILE A 17 1.03 15.16 -3.15
C ILE A 17 2.51 14.83 -3.37
N LEU A 18 3.40 15.28 -2.48
CA LEU A 18 4.83 14.97 -2.58
C LEU A 18 5.12 13.47 -2.49
N VAL A 19 4.44 12.74 -1.59
CA VAL A 19 4.58 11.27 -1.47
C VAL A 19 4.19 10.59 -2.79
N LEU A 20 3.04 10.95 -3.38
CA LEU A 20 2.60 10.37 -4.65
C LEU A 20 3.55 10.70 -5.80
N LEU A 21 4.07 11.93 -5.87
CA LEU A 21 5.07 12.33 -6.85
C LEU A 21 6.37 11.53 -6.71
N VAL A 22 6.89 11.38 -5.49
CA VAL A 22 8.11 10.60 -5.23
C VAL A 22 7.92 9.13 -5.60
N LEU A 23 6.79 8.51 -5.27
CA LEU A 23 6.50 7.13 -5.66
C LEU A 23 6.41 6.98 -7.18
N ALA A 24 5.77 7.93 -7.87
CA ALA A 24 5.72 7.94 -9.33
C ALA A 24 7.12 8.11 -9.94
N LEU A 25 7.98 8.96 -9.36
CA LEU A 25 9.35 9.16 -9.80
C LEU A 25 10.24 7.93 -9.61
N ILE A 26 10.13 7.23 -8.48
CA ILE A 26 10.86 5.97 -8.24
C ILE A 26 10.43 4.92 -9.27
N GLY A 27 9.12 4.75 -9.47
CA GLY A 27 8.58 3.80 -10.45
C GLY A 27 8.99 4.14 -11.89
N LEU A 28 8.86 5.40 -12.28
CA LEU A 28 9.21 5.87 -13.63
C LEU A 28 10.72 5.84 -13.87
N GLY A 29 11.54 6.22 -12.89
CA GLY A 29 12.99 6.15 -12.96
C GLY A 29 13.49 4.71 -13.10
N GLY A 30 12.91 3.78 -12.33
CA GLY A 30 13.17 2.35 -12.49
C GLY A 30 12.75 1.83 -13.86
N TYR A 31 11.58 2.23 -14.36
CA TYR A 31 11.11 1.86 -15.70
C TYR A 31 12.06 2.35 -16.81
N LEU A 32 12.58 3.57 -16.70
CA LEU A 32 13.51 4.15 -17.68
C LEU A 32 14.84 3.38 -17.80
N GLN A 33 15.28 2.68 -16.76
CA GLN A 33 16.50 1.84 -16.82
C GLN A 33 16.36 0.66 -17.78
N TYR A 34 15.13 0.16 -17.98
CA TYR A 34 14.85 -0.99 -18.84
C TYR A 34 14.30 -0.59 -20.21
N LEU A 35 14.06 0.71 -20.44
CA LEU A 35 13.49 1.21 -21.69
C LEU A 35 14.59 1.52 -22.71
N PRO A 36 14.63 0.84 -23.87
CA PRO A 36 15.68 1.08 -24.86
C PRO A 36 15.72 2.53 -25.37
N PRO A 37 16.92 3.07 -25.67
CA PRO A 37 17.11 4.37 -26.32
C PRO A 37 16.31 4.63 -27.60
N THR A 38 15.94 3.56 -28.30
CA THR A 38 15.23 3.62 -29.58
C THR A 38 13.71 3.49 -29.42
N ALA A 39 13.20 3.27 -28.20
CA ALA A 39 11.78 3.04 -27.99
C ALA A 39 10.95 4.30 -28.30
N PRO A 40 9.82 4.20 -29.02
CA PRO A 40 9.00 5.37 -29.39
C PRO A 40 8.53 6.22 -28.21
N LYS A 41 8.36 5.62 -27.03
CA LYS A 41 7.89 6.31 -25.82
C LYS A 41 9.03 6.91 -24.98
N GLN A 42 10.29 6.69 -25.31
CA GLN A 42 11.40 7.03 -24.44
C GLN A 42 11.51 8.53 -24.19
N ALA A 43 11.48 9.35 -25.24
CA ALA A 43 11.58 10.80 -25.12
C ALA A 43 10.46 11.38 -24.25
N PHE A 44 9.23 10.86 -24.39
CA PHE A 44 8.10 11.24 -23.54
C PHE A 44 8.33 10.85 -22.08
N SER A 45 8.71 9.60 -21.81
CA SER A 45 8.92 9.09 -20.45
C SER A 45 10.06 9.82 -19.73
N VAL A 46 11.16 10.13 -20.42
CA VAL A 46 12.27 10.94 -19.87
C VAL A 46 11.79 12.35 -19.56
N ASN A 47 11.06 12.99 -20.46
CA ASN A 47 10.57 14.35 -20.23
C ASN A 47 9.57 14.43 -19.07
N LEU A 48 8.69 13.43 -18.97
CA LEU A 48 7.75 13.29 -17.86
C LEU A 48 8.50 13.12 -16.53
N HIS A 49 9.52 12.26 -16.49
CA HIS A 49 10.35 12.06 -15.29
C HIS A 49 11.03 13.36 -14.84
N ILE A 50 11.65 14.08 -15.76
CA ILE A 50 12.29 15.37 -15.47
C ILE A 50 11.27 16.39 -14.96
N SER A 51 10.11 16.50 -15.61
CA SER A 51 9.07 17.47 -15.24
C SER A 51 8.50 17.19 -13.84
N LEU A 52 8.22 15.91 -13.52
CA LEU A 52 7.78 15.50 -12.20
C LEU A 52 8.87 15.72 -11.14
N GLY A 53 10.14 15.51 -11.49
CA GLY A 53 11.30 15.71 -10.62
C GLY A 53 11.46 17.18 -10.24
N LEU A 54 11.46 18.07 -11.24
CA LEU A 54 11.52 19.52 -11.02
C LEU A 54 10.30 20.03 -10.23
N THR A 55 9.10 19.52 -10.52
CA THR A 55 7.88 19.86 -9.76
C THR A 55 8.04 19.48 -8.29
N SER A 56 8.56 18.28 -8.01
CA SER A 56 8.78 17.80 -6.64
C SER A 56 9.80 18.65 -5.90
N MET A 57 10.90 19.03 -6.57
CA MET A 57 11.92 19.91 -6.00
C MET A 57 11.34 21.30 -5.66
N ILE A 58 10.56 21.89 -6.57
CA ILE A 58 9.91 23.19 -6.35
C ILE A 58 8.93 23.11 -5.17
N LEU A 59 8.10 22.07 -5.10
CA LEU A 59 7.15 21.87 -4.02
C LEU A 59 7.85 21.66 -2.66
N VAL A 60 8.97 20.95 -2.65
CA VAL A 60 9.80 20.80 -1.44
C VAL A 60 10.38 22.13 -0.99
N ILE A 61 10.98 22.91 -1.90
CA ILE A 61 11.50 24.25 -1.59
C ILE A 61 10.38 25.14 -1.07
N PHE A 62 9.24 25.15 -1.75
CA PHE A 62 8.05 25.88 -1.34
C PHE A 62 7.58 25.47 0.05
N GLN A 63 7.54 24.16 0.35
CA GLN A 63 7.19 23.66 1.68
C GLN A 63 8.17 24.11 2.76
N ILE A 64 9.48 24.13 2.47
CA ILE A 64 10.51 24.64 3.39
C ILE A 64 10.29 26.13 3.65
N LEU A 65 10.03 26.94 2.62
CA LEU A 65 9.75 28.37 2.76
C LEU A 65 8.51 28.61 3.60
N LEU A 66 7.43 27.85 3.37
CA LEU A 66 6.23 27.91 4.19
C LEU A 66 6.49 27.60 5.65
N TRP A 67 7.38 26.65 5.96
CA TRP A 67 7.76 26.37 7.34
C TRP A 67 8.56 27.48 7.99
N LEU A 68 9.36 28.22 7.23
CA LEU A 68 10.10 29.38 7.73
C LEU A 68 9.16 30.56 8.03
N VAL A 69 8.11 30.75 7.21
CA VAL A 69 7.16 31.86 7.34
C VAL A 69 6.02 31.56 8.32
N LEU A 70 5.39 30.39 8.21
CA LEU A 70 4.19 30.01 8.96
C LEU A 70 4.49 29.16 10.21
N GLY A 71 5.74 28.70 10.35
CA GLY A 71 6.13 27.75 11.37
C GLY A 71 5.75 26.30 11.03
N ARG A 72 6.41 25.36 11.71
CA ARG A 72 6.12 23.92 11.55
C ARG A 72 4.92 23.55 12.44
N PRO A 73 3.94 22.77 11.91
CA PRO A 73 2.88 22.21 12.75
C PRO A 73 3.47 21.42 13.92
N GLN A 74 3.17 21.83 15.15
CA GLN A 74 3.64 21.13 16.35
C GLN A 74 2.80 19.88 16.59
N SER A 75 3.46 18.75 16.81
CA SER A 75 2.78 17.54 17.28
C SER A 75 2.41 17.72 18.75
N SER A 76 1.17 17.44 19.11
CA SER A 76 0.69 17.41 20.50
C SER A 76 1.06 16.13 21.25
N GLU A 77 1.71 15.17 20.58
CA GLU A 77 2.06 13.88 21.16
C GLU A 77 3.36 13.97 21.96
N THR A 78 3.29 13.69 23.26
CA THR A 78 4.45 13.47 24.12
C THR A 78 5.12 12.14 23.77
N VAL A 79 6.02 12.17 22.78
CA VAL A 79 6.86 11.03 22.38
C VAL A 79 8.23 11.07 23.06
N SER A 80 8.87 9.91 23.22
CA SER A 80 10.21 9.81 23.83
C SER A 80 11.26 10.60 23.06
N HIS A 81 12.26 11.18 23.75
CA HIS A 81 13.27 12.06 23.16
C HIS A 81 14.05 11.42 22.00
N TRP A 82 14.38 10.13 22.07
CA TRP A 82 15.08 9.43 20.98
C TRP A 82 14.20 9.28 19.73
N GLN A 83 12.90 9.08 19.90
CA GLN A 83 11.95 8.99 18.78
C GLN A 83 11.81 10.33 18.07
N GLN A 84 11.78 11.42 18.84
CA GLN A 84 11.79 12.78 18.29
C GLN A 84 13.08 13.03 17.49
N ALA A 85 14.23 12.64 18.04
CA ALA A 85 15.53 12.81 17.37
C ALA A 85 15.60 12.04 16.04
N ILE A 86 15.21 10.76 16.02
CA ILE A 86 15.20 9.95 14.79
C ILE A 86 14.24 10.55 13.76
N THR A 87 13.01 10.87 14.17
CA THR A 87 11.98 11.43 13.27
C THR A 87 12.48 12.74 12.66
N ARG A 88 13.08 13.63 13.47
CA ARG A 88 13.66 14.90 13.01
C ARG A 88 14.78 14.68 11.99
N ASN A 89 15.72 13.77 12.27
CA ASN A 89 16.84 13.50 11.37
C ASN A 89 16.38 12.88 10.04
N LEU A 90 15.41 11.95 10.08
CA LEU A 90 14.83 11.37 8.87
C LEU A 90 14.18 12.43 8.00
N TYR A 91 13.41 13.36 8.58
CA TYR A 91 12.86 14.47 7.81
C TYR A 91 13.96 15.29 7.12
N ILE A 92 15.01 15.70 7.84
CA ILE A 92 16.12 16.47 7.26
C ILE A 92 16.76 15.70 6.11
N LEU A 93 17.04 14.41 6.30
CA LEU A 93 17.63 13.55 5.28
C LEU A 93 16.74 13.45 4.03
N PHE A 94 15.42 13.29 4.18
CA PHE A 94 14.49 13.30 3.05
C PHE A 94 14.57 14.61 2.26
N TYR A 95 14.55 15.76 2.94
CA TYR A 95 14.62 17.07 2.27
C TYR A 95 15.92 17.24 1.49
N VAL A 96 17.05 16.97 2.14
CA VAL A 96 18.37 17.06 1.51
C VAL A 96 18.46 16.11 0.31
N CYS A 97 18.00 14.87 0.47
CA CYS A 97 18.04 13.86 -0.58
C CYS A 97 17.19 14.25 -1.81
N VAL A 98 15.97 14.75 -1.62
CA VAL A 98 15.11 15.18 -2.74
C VAL A 98 15.70 16.38 -3.47
N ILE A 99 16.32 17.33 -2.75
CA ILE A 99 17.00 18.47 -3.37
C ILE A 99 18.21 17.99 -4.19
N ILE A 100 19.06 17.12 -3.63
CA ILE A 100 20.20 16.55 -4.34
C ILE A 100 19.73 15.83 -5.61
N LEU A 101 18.68 15.02 -5.53
CA LEU A 101 18.08 14.33 -6.68
C LEU A 101 17.61 15.29 -7.78
N GLY A 102 16.87 16.34 -7.40
CA GLY A 102 16.37 17.33 -8.37
C GLY A 102 17.51 18.08 -9.07
N VAL A 103 18.52 18.50 -8.29
CA VAL A 103 19.69 19.23 -8.81
C VAL A 103 20.54 18.32 -9.69
N SER A 104 20.91 17.13 -9.21
CA SER A 104 21.74 16.20 -9.98
C SER A 104 21.05 15.73 -11.26
N GLY A 105 19.74 15.45 -11.22
CA GLY A 105 19.00 15.03 -12.41
C GLY A 105 18.89 16.14 -13.46
N PHE A 106 18.71 17.39 -13.04
CA PHE A 106 18.72 18.54 -13.95
C PHE A 106 20.10 18.72 -14.62
N PHE A 107 21.18 18.66 -13.85
CA PHE A 107 22.53 18.79 -14.42
C PHE A 107 22.94 17.60 -15.27
N GLN A 108 22.52 16.38 -14.92
CA GLN A 108 22.72 15.19 -15.75
C GLN A 108 22.09 15.37 -17.13
N ALA A 109 20.82 15.78 -17.18
CA ALA A 109 20.10 15.96 -18.44
C ALA A 109 20.76 17.04 -19.32
N THR A 110 21.08 18.20 -18.73
CA THR A 110 21.70 19.32 -19.47
C THR A 110 23.12 19.00 -19.93
N ALA A 111 23.96 18.39 -19.08
CA ALA A 111 25.32 17.99 -19.42
C ALA A 111 25.38 16.88 -20.49
N SER A 112 24.36 16.00 -20.53
CA SER A 112 24.19 14.98 -21.58
C SER A 112 23.73 15.56 -22.91
N GLY A 113 23.40 16.86 -22.97
CA GLY A 113 22.86 17.54 -24.14
C GLY A 113 21.39 17.22 -24.41
N ILE A 114 20.65 16.74 -23.41
CA ILE A 114 19.20 16.57 -23.50
C ILE A 114 18.56 17.95 -23.33
N SER A 115 17.71 18.33 -24.29
CA SER A 115 16.90 19.54 -24.16
C SER A 115 15.85 19.34 -23.07
N VAL A 116 16.13 19.88 -21.88
CA VAL A 116 15.21 19.84 -20.74
C VAL A 116 13.97 20.66 -21.08
N LYS A 117 12.80 20.01 -21.04
CA LYS A 117 11.50 20.70 -21.09
C LYS A 117 10.77 20.46 -19.78
N PHE A 118 10.31 21.52 -19.15
CA PHE A 118 9.47 21.48 -17.97
C PHE A 118 8.02 21.64 -18.41
N TRP A 119 7.24 20.55 -18.33
CA TRP A 119 5.87 20.49 -18.85
C TRP A 119 5.74 20.98 -20.30
N GLY A 120 6.67 20.57 -21.15
CA GLY A 120 6.72 20.95 -22.56
C GLY A 120 7.41 22.28 -22.87
N LEU A 121 7.59 23.15 -21.87
CA LEU A 121 8.31 24.42 -22.03
C LEU A 121 9.82 24.21 -21.96
N PRO A 122 10.61 24.64 -22.96
CA PRO A 122 12.05 24.50 -22.93
C PRO A 122 12.64 25.31 -21.78
N VAL A 123 13.48 24.69 -20.97
CA VAL A 123 14.22 25.38 -19.90
C VAL A 123 15.57 25.82 -20.48
N PRO A 124 15.97 27.10 -20.31
CA PRO A 124 17.29 27.56 -20.72
C PRO A 124 18.39 26.71 -20.08
N ALA A 125 19.22 26.10 -20.91
CA ALA A 125 20.34 25.28 -20.47
C ALA A 125 21.57 25.55 -21.34
N GLY A 126 22.76 25.30 -20.78
CA GLY A 126 24.01 25.38 -21.53
C GLY A 126 24.00 24.42 -22.71
N LYS A 127 24.45 24.89 -23.89
CA LYS A 127 24.45 24.10 -25.13
C LYS A 127 25.62 23.11 -25.23
N LYS A 128 26.62 23.23 -24.35
CA LYS A 128 27.85 22.44 -24.41
C LYS A 128 27.67 21.14 -23.62
N LYS A 129 27.85 20.00 -24.29
CA LYS A 129 27.94 18.69 -23.63
C LYS A 129 29.19 18.63 -22.76
N ASP A 130 29.06 18.07 -21.58
CA ASP A 130 30.14 17.85 -20.62
C ASP A 130 30.04 16.41 -20.09
N PRO A 131 30.79 15.46 -20.68
CA PRO A 131 30.71 14.05 -20.31
C PRO A 131 31.11 13.77 -18.85
N ASP A 132 32.09 14.52 -18.32
CA ASP A 132 32.58 14.33 -16.95
C ASP A 132 31.50 14.76 -15.94
N LEU A 133 30.90 15.93 -16.17
CA LEU A 133 29.78 16.41 -15.35
C LEU A 133 28.55 15.49 -15.48
N ALA A 134 28.24 15.01 -16.68
CA ALA A 134 27.14 14.08 -16.91
C ALA A 134 27.33 12.77 -16.12
N GLY A 135 28.52 12.17 -16.19
CA GLY A 135 28.84 10.94 -15.45
C GLY A 135 28.80 11.12 -13.93
N PHE A 136 29.36 12.22 -13.41
CA PHE A 136 29.30 12.53 -11.98
C PHE A 136 27.87 12.72 -11.48
N THR A 137 27.07 13.50 -12.21
CA THR A 137 25.68 13.80 -11.83
C THR A 137 24.76 12.60 -11.99
N GLU A 138 24.99 11.73 -12.97
CA GLU A 138 24.33 10.43 -13.10
C GLU A 138 24.61 9.55 -11.89
N ALA A 139 25.88 9.38 -11.50
CA ALA A 139 26.25 8.59 -10.33
C ALA A 139 25.62 9.16 -9.04
N LEU A 140 25.68 10.48 -8.87
CA LEU A 140 25.08 11.17 -7.72
C LEU A 140 23.55 10.99 -7.69
N HIS A 141 22.88 11.09 -8.84
CA HIS A 141 21.43 10.86 -8.96
C HIS A 141 21.06 9.41 -8.63
N GLY A 142 21.79 8.44 -9.18
CA GLY A 142 21.59 7.00 -8.92
C GLY A 142 21.76 6.64 -7.44
N ILE A 143 22.87 7.06 -6.82
CA ILE A 143 23.15 6.81 -5.40
C ILE A 143 22.09 7.49 -4.51
N SER A 144 21.72 8.73 -4.81
CA SER A 144 20.69 9.45 -4.04
C SER A 144 19.31 8.82 -4.18
N SER A 145 19.00 8.23 -5.35
CA SER A 145 17.73 7.52 -5.57
C SER A 145 17.65 6.26 -4.72
N LEU A 146 18.74 5.48 -4.67
CA LEU A 146 18.84 4.32 -3.78
C LEU A 146 18.75 4.73 -2.30
N ALA A 147 19.45 5.80 -1.91
CA ALA A 147 19.38 6.34 -0.56
C ALA A 147 17.95 6.76 -0.18
N LEU A 148 17.21 7.39 -1.09
CA LEU A 148 15.82 7.75 -0.88
C LEU A 148 14.94 6.51 -0.64
N VAL A 149 15.10 5.46 -1.42
CA VAL A 149 14.36 4.20 -1.24
C VAL A 149 14.65 3.60 0.14
N VAL A 150 15.92 3.56 0.56
CA VAL A 150 16.31 3.07 1.89
C VAL A 150 15.70 3.93 3.00
N LEU A 151 15.72 5.25 2.86
CA LEU A 151 15.09 6.17 3.82
C LEU A 151 13.58 5.93 3.92
N VAL A 152 12.88 5.69 2.80
CA VAL A 152 11.46 5.34 2.80
C VAL A 152 11.20 4.05 3.58
N VAL A 153 12.02 3.01 3.38
CA VAL A 153 11.89 1.75 4.13
C VAL A 153 12.12 1.96 5.63
N ILE A 154 13.15 2.71 6.02
CA ILE A 154 13.42 3.05 7.42
C ILE A 154 12.24 3.84 8.01
N TRP A 155 11.71 4.80 7.28
CA TRP A 155 10.57 5.62 7.71
C TRP A 155 9.32 4.77 7.97
N ILE A 156 9.01 3.82 7.07
CA ILE A 156 7.93 2.85 7.28
C ILE A 156 8.17 2.06 8.56
N GLY A 157 9.41 1.56 8.78
CA GLY A 157 9.78 0.85 10.01
C GLY A 157 9.56 1.68 11.28
N VAL A 158 9.94 2.96 11.27
CA VAL A 158 9.73 3.88 12.40
C VAL A 158 8.24 4.11 12.66
N ILE A 159 7.42 4.32 11.61
CA ILE A 159 5.97 4.44 11.74
C ILE A 159 5.36 3.18 12.36
N LEU A 160 5.77 2.00 11.88
CA LEU A 160 5.28 0.72 12.38
C LEU A 160 5.66 0.53 13.86
N LEU A 161 6.89 0.83 14.25
CA LEU A 161 7.35 0.76 15.63
C LEU A 161 6.58 1.72 16.55
N LYS A 162 6.42 2.98 16.12
CA LYS A 162 5.65 3.99 16.86
C LYS A 162 4.21 3.54 17.05
N THR A 163 3.59 3.03 15.99
CA THR A 163 2.21 2.50 16.00
C THR A 163 2.08 1.30 16.92
N TYR A 164 3.07 0.38 16.91
CA TYR A 164 3.09 -0.78 17.80
C TYR A 164 3.17 -0.36 19.27
N GLN A 165 4.05 0.57 19.62
CA GLN A 165 4.23 1.05 21.00
C GLN A 165 2.99 1.79 21.51
N GLN A 166 2.42 2.70 20.71
CA GLN A 166 1.18 3.41 21.06
C GLN A 166 0.03 2.42 21.29
N ASN A 167 -0.11 1.44 20.41
CA ASN A 167 -1.11 0.39 20.58
C ASN A 167 -0.85 -0.41 21.87
N LYS A 168 0.39 -0.83 22.16
CA LYS A 168 0.73 -1.56 23.40
C LYS A 168 0.30 -0.81 24.66
N ILE A 169 0.55 0.50 24.74
CA ILE A 169 0.17 1.35 25.88
C ILE A 169 -1.35 1.48 25.98
N PHE A 170 -2.02 1.81 24.87
CA PHE A 170 -3.47 1.97 24.82
C PHE A 170 -4.22 0.69 25.21
N TYR A 171 -3.75 -0.46 24.71
CA TYR A 171 -4.31 -1.78 25.02
C TYR A 171 -4.01 -2.25 26.44
N GLY A 172 -2.88 -1.83 27.01
CA GLY A 172 -2.48 -2.22 28.37
C GLY A 172 -3.36 -1.61 29.46
N ASN A 173 -3.65 -0.31 29.38
CA ASN A 173 -4.17 0.43 30.54
C ASN A 173 -5.66 0.79 30.41
N ALA A 174 -6.04 1.60 29.42
CA ALA A 174 -7.41 2.11 29.30
C ALA A 174 -8.41 1.02 28.86
N LEU A 175 -8.02 0.19 27.89
CA LEU A 175 -8.87 -0.87 27.37
C LEU A 175 -9.14 -1.96 28.42
N SER A 176 -8.08 -2.38 29.13
CA SER A 176 -8.18 -3.38 30.19
C SER A 176 -9.08 -2.89 31.32
N LYS A 177 -9.00 -1.61 31.71
CA LYS A 177 -9.85 -1.06 32.77
C LYS A 177 -11.32 -1.09 32.37
N LYS A 178 -11.65 -0.65 31.14
CA LYS A 178 -13.04 -0.63 30.65
C LYS A 178 -13.65 -2.01 30.46
N ILE A 179 -12.88 -2.99 29.95
CA ILE A 179 -13.42 -4.36 29.79
C ILE A 179 -13.62 -5.03 31.15
N LYS A 180 -12.69 -4.85 32.09
CA LYS A 180 -12.81 -5.41 33.45
C LYS A 180 -13.95 -4.78 34.26
N SER A 181 -14.36 -3.54 33.97
CA SER A 181 -15.52 -2.92 34.64
C SER A 181 -16.86 -3.48 34.16
N GLU A 182 -16.93 -3.98 32.93
CA GLU A 182 -18.18 -4.52 32.34
C GLU A 182 -18.27 -6.06 32.46
N VAL A 183 -17.12 -6.72 32.58
CA VAL A 183 -16.99 -8.18 32.62
C VAL A 183 -16.12 -8.58 33.81
N THR A 184 -16.77 -9.07 34.86
CA THR A 184 -16.13 -9.44 36.13
C THR A 184 -15.35 -10.75 36.04
N SER A 185 -15.72 -11.67 35.13
CA SER A 185 -15.02 -12.95 34.92
C SER A 185 -13.59 -12.75 34.39
N PRO A 186 -12.54 -13.12 35.15
CA PRO A 186 -11.14 -13.00 34.71
C PRO A 186 -10.78 -13.76 33.42
N PRO A 187 -11.20 -15.02 33.21
CA PRO A 187 -10.86 -15.75 31.97
C PRO A 187 -11.56 -15.16 30.74
N LEU A 188 -12.78 -14.65 30.90
CA LEU A 188 -13.55 -14.02 29.82
C LEU A 188 -12.97 -12.64 29.45
N SER A 189 -12.69 -11.78 30.44
CA SER A 189 -12.09 -10.46 30.19
C SER A 189 -10.75 -10.58 29.46
N LYS A 190 -9.90 -11.56 29.82
CA LYS A 190 -8.63 -11.84 29.13
C LYS A 190 -8.84 -12.28 27.67
N ALA A 191 -9.87 -13.09 27.40
CA ALA A 191 -10.19 -13.52 26.03
C ALA A 191 -10.72 -12.37 25.17
N ILE A 192 -11.60 -11.52 25.72
CA ILE A 192 -12.11 -10.33 25.04
C ILE A 192 -10.96 -9.35 24.76
N LEU A 193 -10.05 -9.14 25.71
CA LEU A 193 -8.87 -8.30 25.50
C LEU A 193 -7.98 -8.81 24.37
N ARG A 194 -7.71 -10.12 24.33
CA ARG A 194 -6.97 -10.75 23.23
C ARG A 194 -7.68 -10.56 21.90
N LEU A 195 -8.99 -10.78 21.85
CA LEU A 195 -9.81 -10.61 20.64
C LEU A 195 -9.76 -9.16 20.13
N VAL A 196 -10.07 -8.18 20.99
CA VAL A 196 -10.10 -6.75 20.63
C VAL A 196 -8.73 -6.27 20.15
N ARG A 197 -7.65 -6.69 20.82
CA ARG A 197 -6.28 -6.36 20.43
C ARG A 197 -5.95 -6.90 19.04
N ASN A 198 -6.25 -8.17 18.77
CA ASN A 198 -5.98 -8.80 17.47
C ASN A 198 -6.88 -8.22 16.37
N LEU A 199 -8.16 -7.97 16.64
CA LEU A 199 -9.08 -7.33 15.68
C LEU A 199 -8.56 -6.00 15.17
N ARG A 200 -8.00 -5.17 16.05
CA ARG A 200 -7.47 -3.87 15.63
C ARG A 200 -6.08 -3.97 15.02
N LEU A 201 -5.16 -4.73 15.62
CA LEU A 201 -3.80 -4.87 15.07
C LEU A 201 -3.84 -5.56 13.71
N LEU A 202 -4.35 -6.79 13.65
CA LEU A 202 -4.40 -7.58 12.43
C LEU A 202 -5.39 -6.96 11.42
N GLY A 203 -6.47 -6.33 11.88
CA GLY A 203 -7.38 -5.58 11.02
C GLY A 203 -6.68 -4.42 10.29
N TRP A 204 -5.88 -3.60 10.99
CA TRP A 204 -5.10 -2.54 10.33
C TRP A 204 -4.00 -3.09 9.44
N THR A 205 -3.29 -4.14 9.88
CA THR A 205 -2.25 -4.77 9.07
C THR A 205 -2.83 -5.32 7.77
N ALA A 206 -3.90 -6.12 7.84
CA ALA A 206 -4.56 -6.67 6.66
C ALA A 206 -5.11 -5.57 5.74
N PHE A 207 -5.76 -4.55 6.32
CA PHE A 207 -6.30 -3.42 5.57
C PHE A 207 -5.23 -2.73 4.74
N TRP A 208 -4.11 -2.34 5.33
CA TRP A 208 -3.07 -1.60 4.60
C TRP A 208 -2.36 -2.44 3.55
N ILE A 209 -2.11 -3.72 3.85
CA ILE A 209 -1.52 -4.65 2.86
C ILE A 209 -2.48 -4.82 1.68
N GLN A 210 -3.75 -5.13 1.92
CA GLN A 210 -4.72 -5.33 0.85
C GLN A 210 -5.02 -4.05 0.09
N PHE A 211 -5.09 -2.89 0.77
CA PHE A 211 -5.30 -1.60 0.13
C PHE A 211 -4.14 -1.21 -0.78
N GLY A 212 -2.89 -1.42 -0.33
CA GLY A 212 -1.70 -1.21 -1.16
C GLY A 212 -1.69 -2.13 -2.39
N LEU A 213 -1.98 -3.42 -2.20
CA LEU A 213 -2.09 -4.37 -3.31
C LEU A 213 -3.26 -4.06 -4.24
N ALA A 214 -4.36 -3.50 -3.73
CA ALA A 214 -5.49 -3.04 -4.54
C ALA A 214 -5.08 -1.85 -5.41
N ILE A 215 -4.38 -0.85 -4.87
CA ILE A 215 -3.88 0.28 -5.69
C ILE A 215 -2.93 -0.22 -6.78
N ALA A 216 -1.96 -1.07 -6.42
CA ALA A 216 -1.02 -1.64 -7.39
C ALA A 216 -1.76 -2.43 -8.49
N SER A 217 -2.74 -3.27 -8.10
CA SER A 217 -3.57 -4.04 -9.03
C SER A 217 -4.44 -3.14 -9.91
N ALA A 218 -5.00 -2.06 -9.37
CA ALA A 218 -5.80 -1.10 -10.13
C ALA A 218 -4.97 -0.38 -11.20
N LEU A 219 -3.74 0.03 -10.86
CA LEU A 219 -2.80 0.64 -11.81
C LEU A 219 -2.39 -0.34 -12.91
N LEU A 220 -2.07 -1.58 -12.53
CA LEU A 220 -1.71 -2.63 -13.48
C LEU A 220 -2.90 -3.04 -14.37
N LEU A 221 -4.11 -3.11 -13.82
CA LEU A 221 -5.33 -3.35 -14.59
C LEU A 221 -5.59 -2.22 -15.59
N LEU A 222 -5.49 -0.96 -15.15
CA LEU A 222 -5.65 0.22 -16.02
C LEU A 222 -4.61 0.24 -17.16
N PHE A 223 -3.35 -0.07 -16.83
CA PHE A 223 -2.29 -0.20 -17.82
C PHE A 223 -2.57 -1.34 -18.81
N THR A 224 -3.05 -2.48 -18.30
CA THR A 224 -3.34 -3.67 -19.12
C THR A 224 -4.53 -3.44 -20.04
N THR A 225 -5.63 -2.86 -19.55
CA THR A 225 -6.82 -2.56 -20.35
C THR A 225 -6.53 -1.50 -21.41
N SER A 226 -5.78 -0.46 -21.05
CA SER A 226 -5.34 0.56 -22.01
C SER A 226 -4.34 0.01 -23.03
N GLY A 227 -3.47 -0.92 -22.63
CA GLY A 227 -2.52 -1.56 -23.53
C GLY A 227 -3.15 -2.45 -24.59
N GLN A 228 -4.35 -2.99 -24.33
CA GLN A 228 -5.07 -3.83 -25.31
C GLN A 228 -5.61 -3.03 -26.50
N SER A 229 -5.92 -1.75 -26.36
CA SER A 229 -6.36 -0.92 -27.50
C SER A 229 -5.25 -0.73 -28.54
N LEU A 230 -3.99 -0.87 -28.13
CA LEU A 230 -2.81 -0.76 -29.00
C LEU A 230 -2.42 -2.09 -29.67
N SER A 231 -2.91 -3.22 -29.16
CA SER A 231 -2.67 -4.56 -29.72
C SER A 231 -3.94 -5.41 -29.58
N PRO A 232 -4.97 -5.15 -30.42
CA PRO A 232 -6.24 -5.84 -30.33
C PRO A 232 -6.03 -7.33 -30.65
N ASN A 233 -6.24 -8.18 -29.67
CA ASN A 233 -6.28 -9.63 -29.81
C ASN A 233 -7.35 -10.15 -28.85
N GLN A 234 -7.70 -11.45 -28.91
CA GLN A 234 -8.70 -12.06 -28.03
C GLN A 234 -8.47 -11.65 -26.55
N LEU A 235 -9.57 -11.26 -25.89
CA LEU A 235 -9.59 -10.87 -24.49
C LEU A 235 -8.98 -12.02 -23.67
N SER A 236 -7.84 -11.77 -23.00
CA SER A 236 -7.21 -12.78 -22.16
C SER A 236 -8.19 -13.18 -21.05
N SER A 237 -8.54 -14.47 -20.97
CA SER A 237 -9.36 -14.99 -19.88
C SER A 237 -8.76 -14.68 -18.51
N GLY A 238 -7.43 -14.60 -18.40
CA GLY A 238 -6.76 -14.22 -17.16
C GLY A 238 -7.08 -12.78 -16.72
N LEU A 239 -7.39 -11.87 -17.65
CA LEU A 239 -7.77 -10.50 -17.33
C LEU A 239 -9.19 -10.44 -16.74
N THR A 240 -10.14 -11.18 -17.30
CA THR A 240 -11.52 -11.16 -16.80
C THR A 240 -11.59 -11.69 -15.37
N TRP A 241 -10.88 -12.78 -15.09
CA TRP A 241 -10.73 -13.31 -13.73
C TRP A 241 -10.09 -12.28 -12.79
N ALA A 242 -9.03 -11.59 -13.22
CA ALA A 242 -8.38 -10.55 -12.42
C ALA A 242 -9.34 -9.38 -12.06
N VAL A 243 -10.23 -9.00 -12.98
CA VAL A 243 -11.22 -7.93 -12.72
C VAL A 243 -12.24 -8.38 -11.69
N TYR A 244 -12.79 -9.59 -11.80
CA TYR A 244 -13.72 -10.12 -10.81
C TYR A 244 -13.07 -10.24 -9.43
N ASP A 245 -11.84 -10.74 -9.40
CA ASP A 245 -11.10 -10.91 -8.16
C ASP A 245 -10.71 -9.57 -7.52
N PHE A 246 -10.38 -8.55 -8.32
CA PHE A 246 -10.13 -7.20 -7.83
C PHE A 246 -11.35 -6.60 -7.10
N ILE A 247 -12.58 -6.88 -7.56
CA ILE A 247 -13.80 -6.47 -6.86
C ILE A 247 -13.92 -7.17 -5.50
N ILE A 248 -13.59 -8.47 -5.45
CA ILE A 248 -13.56 -9.24 -4.20
C ILE A 248 -12.47 -8.70 -3.25
N LEU A 249 -11.32 -8.29 -3.77
CA LEU A 249 -10.26 -7.64 -2.99
C LEU A 249 -10.73 -6.32 -2.39
N CYS A 250 -11.43 -5.48 -3.15
CA CYS A 250 -12.03 -4.25 -2.63
C CYS A 250 -13.00 -4.53 -1.47
N LEU A 251 -13.87 -5.54 -1.64
CA LEU A 251 -14.81 -5.95 -0.59
C LEU A 251 -14.10 -6.48 0.67
N THR A 252 -13.11 -7.34 0.51
CA THR A 252 -12.33 -7.90 1.65
C THR A 252 -11.54 -6.82 2.38
N THR A 253 -10.99 -5.84 1.66
CA THR A 253 -10.34 -4.67 2.25
C THR A 253 -11.29 -3.89 3.18
N LEU A 254 -12.55 -3.70 2.76
CA LEU A 254 -13.57 -3.06 3.59
C LEU A 254 -13.88 -3.85 4.86
N PHE A 255 -13.88 -5.20 4.80
CA PHE A 255 -14.05 -6.02 6.00
C PHE A 255 -12.92 -5.79 7.01
N PHE A 256 -11.67 -5.71 6.58
CA PHE A 256 -10.55 -5.46 7.49
C PHE A 256 -10.59 -4.06 8.09
N PHE A 257 -11.02 -3.05 7.33
CA PHE A 257 -11.34 -1.75 7.92
C PHE A 257 -12.42 -1.88 9.00
N TYR A 258 -13.47 -2.65 8.73
CA TYR A 258 -14.55 -2.87 9.70
C TYR A 258 -14.10 -3.64 10.95
N TYR A 259 -13.11 -4.54 10.88
CA TYR A 259 -12.53 -5.21 12.06
C TYR A 259 -12.00 -4.20 13.07
N THR A 260 -11.36 -3.12 12.59
CA THR A 260 -10.84 -2.05 13.45
C THR A 260 -11.95 -1.30 14.19
N ARG A 261 -13.10 -1.13 13.54
CA ARG A 261 -14.28 -0.48 14.10
C ARG A 261 -15.02 -1.41 15.07
N LEU A 262 -15.11 -2.70 14.75
CA LEU A 262 -15.67 -3.71 15.64
C LEU A 262 -14.89 -3.78 16.95
N ALA A 263 -13.56 -3.72 16.91
CA ALA A 263 -12.74 -3.71 18.12
C ALA A 263 -13.18 -2.61 19.11
N LYS A 264 -13.46 -1.40 18.60
CA LYS A 264 -13.99 -0.29 19.42
C LYS A 264 -15.38 -0.61 19.97
N LYS A 265 -16.28 -1.16 19.13
CA LYS A 265 -17.64 -1.55 19.54
C LYS A 265 -17.67 -2.60 20.65
N ILE A 266 -16.86 -3.67 20.52
CA ILE A 266 -16.72 -4.74 21.54
C ILE A 266 -16.16 -4.17 22.84
N THR A 267 -15.21 -3.24 22.77
CA THR A 267 -14.66 -2.59 23.97
C THR A 267 -15.73 -1.84 24.76
N LEU A 268 -16.63 -1.14 24.05
CA LEU A 268 -17.65 -0.30 24.67
C LEU A 268 -18.81 -1.12 25.23
N LYS A 269 -19.22 -2.19 24.54
CA LYS A 269 -20.36 -3.04 24.91
C LYS A 269 -20.02 -4.53 24.74
N PRO A 270 -19.11 -5.10 25.54
CA PRO A 270 -18.61 -6.46 25.35
C PRO A 270 -19.73 -7.51 25.40
N ASN A 271 -20.63 -7.41 26.38
CA ASN A 271 -21.74 -8.37 26.53
C ASN A 271 -22.69 -8.36 25.31
N PHE A 272 -22.89 -7.20 24.67
CA PHE A 272 -23.76 -7.11 23.49
C PHE A 272 -23.17 -7.78 22.24
N TYR A 273 -21.85 -7.68 22.03
CA TYR A 273 -21.22 -8.18 20.80
C TYR A 273 -20.64 -9.59 20.92
N ILE A 274 -20.37 -10.07 22.14
CA ILE A 274 -19.79 -11.40 22.38
C ILE A 274 -20.86 -12.45 22.70
N ASN A 275 -22.00 -12.04 23.28
CA ASN A 275 -23.06 -12.96 23.68
C ASN A 275 -23.71 -13.64 22.45
N PRO A 276 -23.72 -15.00 22.39
CA PRO A 276 -24.37 -15.77 21.33
C PRO A 276 -25.83 -15.47 21.08
N GLU A 277 -26.58 -15.26 22.15
CA GLU A 277 -28.03 -15.18 22.11
C GLU A 277 -28.49 -13.88 21.48
N LYS A 278 -27.60 -12.89 21.43
CA LYS A 278 -27.85 -11.65 20.73
C LYS A 278 -27.54 -11.81 19.24
N LYS A 279 -28.49 -11.43 18.38
CA LYS A 279 -28.35 -11.35 16.91
C LYS A 279 -27.17 -10.47 16.43
N SER A 280 -26.54 -9.71 17.33
CA SER A 280 -25.33 -8.91 17.12
C SER A 280 -24.02 -9.70 17.09
N SER A 281 -24.06 -11.02 17.31
CA SER A 281 -22.92 -11.90 17.08
C SER A 281 -22.30 -11.63 15.69
N PRO A 282 -20.98 -11.45 15.59
CA PRO A 282 -20.35 -10.89 14.39
C PRO A 282 -20.25 -11.94 13.28
N TRP A 283 -21.39 -12.25 12.66
CA TRP A 283 -21.53 -13.15 11.51
C TRP A 283 -20.59 -12.78 10.36
N PHE A 284 -20.27 -11.48 10.24
CA PHE A 284 -19.38 -10.94 9.23
C PHE A 284 -17.91 -11.40 9.39
N LEU A 285 -17.46 -11.82 10.59
CA LEU A 285 -16.12 -12.43 10.75
C LEU A 285 -16.04 -13.72 9.94
N ARG A 286 -17.12 -14.51 9.97
CA ARG A 286 -17.23 -15.74 9.18
C ARG A 286 -17.40 -15.44 7.70
N LEU A 287 -18.15 -14.40 7.35
CA LEU A 287 -18.27 -13.98 5.95
C LEU A 287 -16.91 -13.58 5.37
N SER A 288 -16.11 -12.82 6.12
CA SER A 288 -14.84 -12.28 5.65
C SER A 288 -13.80 -13.34 5.28
N TYR A 289 -13.66 -14.43 6.04
CA TYR A 289 -12.74 -15.50 5.63
C TYR A 289 -13.30 -16.26 4.42
N LYS A 290 -14.62 -16.47 4.33
CA LYS A 290 -15.25 -17.14 3.18
C LYS A 290 -15.06 -16.35 1.89
N THR A 291 -15.21 -15.02 1.94
CA THR A 291 -14.96 -14.16 0.78
C THR A 291 -13.48 -14.11 0.42
N SER A 292 -12.58 -14.20 1.40
CA SER A 292 -11.14 -14.28 1.13
C SER A 292 -10.77 -15.62 0.46
N LEU A 293 -11.34 -16.75 0.89
CA LEU A 293 -11.17 -18.04 0.24
C LEU A 293 -11.76 -18.05 -1.19
N LEU A 294 -12.92 -17.41 -1.40
CA LEU A 294 -13.49 -17.24 -2.73
C LEU A 294 -12.53 -16.46 -3.63
N GLY A 295 -11.99 -15.33 -3.15
CA GLY A 295 -10.98 -14.56 -3.88
C GLY A 295 -9.78 -15.43 -4.25
N MET A 296 -9.21 -16.18 -3.31
CA MET A 296 -8.10 -17.11 -3.62
C MET A 296 -8.43 -18.10 -4.74
N LEU A 297 -9.65 -18.66 -4.77
CA LEU A 297 -10.08 -19.57 -5.85
C LEU A 297 -10.16 -18.84 -7.19
N VAL A 298 -10.72 -17.63 -7.21
CA VAL A 298 -10.82 -16.81 -8.43
C VAL A 298 -9.43 -16.42 -8.93
N SER A 299 -8.52 -15.96 -8.05
CA SER A 299 -7.12 -15.66 -8.40
C SER A 299 -6.42 -16.89 -8.96
N PHE A 300 -6.63 -18.07 -8.36
CA PHE A 300 -6.00 -19.32 -8.78
C PHE A 300 -6.42 -19.72 -10.20
N ILE A 301 -7.71 -19.57 -10.55
CA ILE A 301 -8.20 -19.77 -11.91
C ILE A 301 -7.57 -18.74 -12.87
N GLY A 302 -7.48 -17.48 -12.45
CA GLY A 302 -6.82 -16.42 -13.21
C GLY A 302 -5.34 -16.70 -13.50
N ILE A 303 -4.59 -17.18 -12.50
CA ILE A 303 -3.20 -17.63 -12.66
C ILE A 303 -3.13 -18.82 -13.62
N GLY A 304 -3.97 -19.85 -13.42
CA GLY A 304 -3.96 -21.06 -14.25
C GLY A 304 -4.23 -20.75 -15.72
N THR A 305 -5.21 -19.91 -16.01
CA THR A 305 -5.52 -19.49 -17.39
C THR A 305 -4.42 -18.62 -18.01
N SER A 306 -3.79 -17.74 -17.22
CA SER A 306 -2.65 -16.94 -17.67
C SER A 306 -1.43 -17.82 -17.98
N LEU A 307 -1.12 -18.77 -17.10
CA LEU A 307 -0.02 -19.71 -17.25
C LEU A 307 -0.24 -20.63 -18.45
N TYR A 308 -1.46 -21.15 -18.63
CA TYR A 308 -1.84 -21.93 -19.81
C TYR A 308 -1.57 -21.17 -21.11
N LEU A 309 -1.98 -19.90 -21.19
CA LEU A 309 -1.76 -19.07 -22.38
C LEU A 309 -0.26 -18.83 -22.64
N LEU A 310 0.52 -18.56 -21.59
CA LEU A 310 1.97 -18.36 -21.70
C LEU A 310 2.68 -19.65 -22.17
N ILE A 311 2.30 -20.80 -21.63
CA ILE A 311 2.84 -22.10 -22.04
C ILE A 311 2.44 -22.41 -23.48
N ALA A 312 1.19 -22.20 -23.88
CA ALA A 312 0.74 -22.43 -25.25
C ALA A 312 1.54 -21.60 -26.27
N LYS A 313 1.81 -20.33 -25.94
CA LYS A 313 2.62 -19.44 -26.77
C LYS A 313 4.09 -19.81 -26.83
N THR A 314 4.67 -20.24 -25.72
CA THR A 314 6.09 -20.65 -25.69
C THR A 314 6.32 -21.99 -26.37
N VAL A 315 5.45 -22.97 -26.17
CA VAL A 315 5.55 -24.31 -26.81
C VAL A 315 5.28 -24.24 -28.32
N SER A 316 4.44 -23.31 -28.77
CA SER A 316 4.16 -23.12 -30.21
C SER A 316 5.26 -22.39 -30.99
N GLN A 317 6.40 -22.08 -30.34
CA GLN A 317 7.57 -21.45 -30.95
C GLN A 317 8.76 -22.44 -30.97
N PRO A 318 8.95 -23.21 -32.06
CA PRO A 318 10.13 -24.06 -32.21
C PRO A 318 11.43 -23.22 -32.20
N PRO A 319 12.51 -23.69 -31.55
CA PRO A 319 13.79 -23.00 -31.58
C PRO A 319 14.32 -22.82 -33.00
N GLY A 320 14.83 -21.62 -33.32
CA GLY A 320 15.54 -21.35 -34.58
C GLY A 320 14.66 -21.04 -35.80
N ILE A 321 13.34 -20.91 -35.64
CA ILE A 321 12.43 -20.53 -36.73
C ILE A 321 11.94 -19.08 -36.53
N ALA A 322 11.87 -18.31 -37.62
CA ALA A 322 11.33 -16.95 -37.56
C ALA A 322 9.82 -16.98 -37.25
N ILE A 323 9.38 -16.15 -36.30
CA ILE A 323 7.97 -16.07 -35.92
C ILE A 323 7.20 -15.28 -36.97
N THR A 324 6.38 -15.96 -37.77
CA THR A 324 5.56 -15.33 -38.83
C THR A 324 4.16 -14.94 -38.37
N ASP A 325 3.70 -15.47 -37.23
CA ASP A 325 2.38 -15.17 -36.65
C ASP A 325 2.55 -14.40 -35.33
N PRO A 326 2.23 -13.09 -35.31
CA PRO A 326 2.33 -12.26 -34.11
C PRO A 326 1.49 -12.75 -32.92
N SER A 327 0.43 -13.54 -33.15
CA SER A 327 -0.44 -14.04 -32.09
C SER A 327 0.27 -15.05 -31.17
N LYS A 328 1.29 -15.74 -31.69
CA LYS A 328 2.10 -16.72 -30.97
C LYS A 328 3.11 -16.06 -30.03
N ILE A 329 3.39 -14.78 -30.20
CA ILE A 329 4.37 -14.04 -29.40
C ILE A 329 3.85 -13.84 -27.97
N VAL A 330 4.70 -14.16 -26.98
CA VAL A 330 4.46 -13.81 -25.57
C VAL A 330 4.59 -12.30 -25.42
N ARG A 331 3.51 -11.63 -25.04
CA ARG A 331 3.50 -10.18 -24.87
C ARG A 331 3.79 -9.83 -23.42
N ALA A 332 4.40 -8.67 -23.18
CA ALA A 332 4.57 -8.14 -21.82
C ALA A 332 3.23 -8.04 -21.06
N LEU A 333 2.13 -7.71 -21.77
CA LEU A 333 0.78 -7.68 -21.21
C LEU A 333 0.35 -9.03 -20.61
N ASP A 334 0.74 -10.15 -21.21
CA ASP A 334 0.36 -11.49 -20.73
C ASP A 334 1.04 -11.79 -19.38
N VAL A 335 2.29 -11.32 -19.21
CA VAL A 335 3.05 -11.45 -17.94
C VAL A 335 2.50 -10.50 -16.88
N PHE A 336 2.10 -9.27 -17.24
CA PHE A 336 1.46 -8.36 -16.29
C PHE A 336 0.14 -8.91 -15.75
N ILE A 337 -0.68 -9.55 -16.59
CA ILE A 337 -1.92 -10.21 -16.14
C ILE A 337 -1.63 -11.32 -15.13
N LEU A 338 -0.59 -12.13 -15.38
CA LEU A 338 -0.14 -13.14 -14.42
C LEU A 338 0.30 -12.50 -13.09
N LEU A 339 1.08 -11.41 -13.14
CA LEU A 339 1.53 -10.68 -11.96
C LEU A 339 0.36 -10.11 -11.14
N ILE A 340 -0.66 -9.56 -11.81
CA ILE A 340 -1.88 -9.07 -11.15
C ILE A 340 -2.55 -10.22 -10.38
N ASN A 341 -2.88 -11.32 -11.06
CA ASN A 341 -3.58 -12.45 -10.43
C ASN A 341 -2.77 -13.05 -9.27
N PHE A 342 -1.43 -13.11 -9.39
CA PHE A 342 -0.57 -13.57 -8.30
C PHE A 342 -0.56 -12.62 -7.11
N GLY A 343 -0.52 -11.30 -7.35
CA GLY A 343 -0.65 -10.29 -6.30
C GLY A 343 -1.99 -10.35 -5.58
N LEU A 344 -3.09 -10.55 -6.32
CA LEU A 344 -4.42 -10.74 -5.76
C LEU A 344 -4.50 -12.02 -4.90
N LEU A 345 -3.93 -13.14 -5.37
CA LEU A 345 -3.85 -14.39 -4.60
C LEU A 345 -3.16 -14.20 -3.25
N ILE A 346 -2.01 -13.51 -3.23
CA ILE A 346 -1.28 -13.21 -1.98
C ILE A 346 -2.13 -12.34 -1.05
N ALA A 347 -2.80 -11.31 -1.59
CA ALA A 347 -3.66 -10.43 -0.81
C ALA A 347 -4.79 -11.21 -0.12
N HIS A 348 -5.44 -12.12 -0.85
CA HIS A 348 -6.51 -12.97 -0.35
C HIS A 348 -6.01 -14.03 0.63
N PHE A 349 -4.84 -14.63 0.40
CA PHE A 349 -4.23 -15.59 1.32
C PHE A 349 -3.94 -14.97 2.70
N ILE A 350 -3.29 -13.81 2.73
CA ILE A 350 -3.01 -13.08 3.98
C ILE A 350 -4.32 -12.73 4.69
N GLY A 351 -5.31 -12.25 3.93
CA GLY A 351 -6.64 -11.95 4.46
C GLY A 351 -7.31 -13.17 5.08
N ALA A 352 -7.30 -14.32 4.39
CA ALA A 352 -7.90 -15.55 4.87
C ALA A 352 -7.27 -16.03 6.19
N VAL A 353 -5.93 -16.05 6.28
CA VAL A 353 -5.20 -16.44 7.50
C VAL A 353 -5.60 -15.55 8.68
N ILE A 354 -5.61 -14.22 8.48
CA ILE A 354 -5.98 -13.26 9.54
C ILE A 354 -7.44 -13.43 9.96
N SER A 355 -8.37 -13.56 9.00
CA SER A 355 -9.80 -13.72 9.29
C SER A 355 -10.10 -15.03 10.02
N ILE A 356 -9.43 -16.13 9.66
CA ILE A 356 -9.53 -17.41 10.38
C ILE A 356 -9.02 -17.24 11.82
N TRP A 357 -7.83 -16.66 12.00
CA TRP A 357 -7.24 -16.45 13.33
C TRP A 357 -8.15 -15.64 14.25
N VAL A 358 -8.68 -14.52 13.74
CA VAL A 358 -9.62 -13.67 14.49
C VAL A 358 -10.93 -14.42 14.80
N THR A 359 -11.43 -15.23 13.87
CA THR A 359 -12.64 -16.04 14.08
C THR A 359 -12.43 -17.08 15.19
N VAL A 360 -11.26 -17.72 15.26
CA VAL A 360 -10.91 -18.66 16.34
C VAL A 360 -10.90 -17.93 17.70
N LEU A 361 -10.30 -16.73 17.77
CA LEU A 361 -10.31 -15.92 18.99
C LEU A 361 -11.72 -15.52 19.40
N ALA A 362 -12.58 -15.17 18.44
CA ALA A 362 -13.97 -14.80 18.70
C ALA A 362 -14.77 -15.99 19.27
N SER A 363 -14.65 -17.17 18.66
CA SER A 363 -15.25 -18.41 19.16
C SER A 363 -14.76 -18.76 20.56
N GLY A 364 -13.45 -18.55 20.83
CA GLY A 364 -12.87 -18.78 22.15
C GLY A 364 -13.34 -17.80 23.24
N ALA A 365 -13.71 -16.56 22.88
CA ALA A 365 -14.33 -15.59 23.78
C ALA A 365 -15.80 -15.94 24.03
N HIS A 366 -16.52 -16.33 22.98
CA HIS A 366 -17.91 -16.75 23.04
C HIS A 366 -18.13 -17.98 23.93
N LYS A 367 -17.28 -19.02 23.80
CA LYS A 367 -17.33 -20.19 24.69
C LYS A 367 -17.16 -19.79 26.16
N LYS A 368 -16.29 -18.82 26.46
CA LYS A 368 -16.09 -18.34 27.83
C LYS A 368 -17.25 -17.47 28.32
N MET A 369 -17.97 -16.79 27.43
CA MET A 369 -19.19 -16.06 27.76
C MET A 369 -20.27 -17.02 28.23
N LEU A 370 -20.52 -18.08 27.45
CA LEU A 370 -21.47 -19.14 27.80
C LEU A 370 -21.15 -19.82 29.14
N LEU A 371 -19.87 -19.95 29.49
CA LEU A 371 -19.46 -20.52 30.78
C LEU A 371 -19.60 -19.53 31.96
N ALA A 372 -19.55 -18.23 31.70
CA ALA A 372 -19.65 -17.19 32.71
C ALA A 372 -21.10 -16.76 32.98
N ASP A 373 -21.97 -16.90 31.99
CA ASP A 373 -23.39 -16.56 32.01
C ASP A 373 -24.13 -17.68 31.26
N PRO A 374 -24.34 -18.84 31.91
CA PRO A 374 -24.99 -19.97 31.27
C PRO A 374 -26.42 -19.59 30.89
N PRO A 375 -26.90 -19.99 29.70
CA PRO A 375 -28.28 -19.73 29.29
C PRO A 375 -29.21 -20.21 30.40
N ALA A 376 -30.16 -19.35 30.82
CA ALA A 376 -31.16 -19.72 31.80
C ALA A 376 -31.80 -21.02 31.31
N ASN A 377 -31.66 -22.08 32.10
CA ASN A 377 -32.23 -23.38 31.79
C ASN A 377 -33.73 -23.14 31.63
N ASN A 378 -34.26 -23.26 30.40
CA ASN A 378 -35.70 -23.37 30.21
C ASN A 378 -36.09 -24.68 30.88
N SER A 379 -36.47 -24.59 32.16
CA SER A 379 -37.26 -25.56 32.87
C SER A 379 -38.61 -25.66 32.16
N LEU A 380 -38.62 -26.43 31.06
CA LEU A 380 -39.80 -27.01 30.45
C LEU A 380 -39.51 -28.50 30.25
N ILE A 381 -39.26 -29.18 31.37
CA ILE A 381 -39.81 -30.51 31.58
C ILE A 381 -41.02 -30.28 32.49
N THR A 382 -42.20 -30.22 31.88
CA THR A 382 -43.46 -30.82 32.34
C THR A 382 -44.42 -30.82 31.18
#